data_AF-A0A7C4IJB9-F1
#
_entry.id   AF-A0A7C4IJB9-F1
#
_cell.length_a   1.000
_cell.length_b   1.000
_cell.length_c   1.000
_cell.angle_alpha   90.00
_cell.angle_beta   90.00
_cell.angle_gamma   90.00
#
_symmetry.space_group_name_H-M   'P 1'
#
loop_
_entity.id
_entity.type
_entity.pdbx_description
1 polymer ?
#
loop_
_entity_poly.entity_id
_entity_poly.type
_entity_poly.pdbx_seq_one_letter_code
_entity_poly.pdbx_strand_id
1 'polypeptide(L)'
;MKLGDIYRRAIETGIENDPRARQAVREELERRKKAYADLSGDEKEFYDLESLENPYSDSRILCGSADKEVQCILVGIDIDVGEILLADKLISKGTRIDLLLSHHPSGRALADLYAVMKMQSDILNLYGVPINI
;
A
#
# COMPACT_ATOMS: atom_id res chain seq x y z
N MET A 1 1.09 18.28 6.60
CA MET A 1 0.79 16.91 7.07
C MET A 1 1.90 16.04 6.53
N LYS A 2 2.45 15.15 7.37
CA LYS A 2 3.58 14.32 6.94
C LYS A 2 3.13 13.23 5.96
N LEU A 3 4.01 12.82 5.05
CA LEU A 3 3.75 11.72 4.11
C LEU A 3 3.31 10.44 4.85
N GLY A 4 3.95 10.10 5.96
CA GLY A 4 3.59 8.95 6.78
C GLY A 4 2.17 9.03 7.37
N ASP A 5 1.69 10.23 7.70
CA ASP A 5 0.32 10.42 8.19
C ASP A 5 -0.71 10.24 7.07
N ILE A 6 -0.41 10.75 5.87
CA ILE A 6 -1.26 10.56 4.67
C ILE A 6 -1.38 9.07 4.37
N TYR A 7 -0.24 8.37 4.33
CA TYR A 7 -0.19 6.95 4.04
C TYR A 7 -0.94 6.12 5.09
N ARG A 8 -0.67 6.32 6.40
CA ARG A 8 -1.41 5.62 7.46
C ARG A 8 -2.92 5.87 7.40
N ARG A 9 -3.35 7.10 7.11
CA ARG A 9 -4.78 7.41 6.95
C ARG A 9 -5.40 6.69 5.76
N ALA A 10 -4.68 6.59 4.63
CA ALA A 10 -5.15 5.83 3.47
C ALA A 10 -5.32 4.35 3.83
N ILE A 11 -4.35 3.75 4.53
CA ILE A 11 -4.45 2.36 4.98
C ILE A 11 -5.60 2.17 5.98
N GLU A 12 -5.72 3.00 7.02
CA GLU A 12 -6.84 2.88 7.98
C GLU A 12 -8.20 3.03 7.29
N THR A 13 -8.32 3.97 6.34
CA THR A 13 -9.55 4.14 5.55
C THR A 13 -9.88 2.87 4.76
N GLY A 14 -8.86 2.21 4.19
CA GLY A 14 -9.01 0.91 3.54
C GLY A 14 -9.54 -0.16 4.51
N ILE A 15 -8.94 -0.24 5.71
CA ILE A 15 -9.33 -1.20 6.75
C ILE A 15 -10.78 -0.98 7.22
N GLU A 16 -11.19 0.28 7.41
CA GLU A 16 -12.54 0.66 7.83
C GLU A 16 -13.60 0.27 6.78
N ASN A 17 -13.23 0.29 5.50
CA ASN A 17 -14.13 -0.01 4.38
C ASN A 17 -13.90 -1.40 3.77
N ASP A 18 -13.06 -2.23 4.40
CA ASP A 18 -12.75 -3.55 3.89
C ASP A 18 -14.01 -4.44 3.93
N PRO A 19 -14.45 -5.02 2.81
CA PRO A 19 -15.66 -5.84 2.76
C PRO A 19 -15.57 -7.11 3.62
N ARG A 20 -14.36 -7.52 4.02
CA ARG A 20 -14.14 -8.64 4.95
C ARG A 20 -14.34 -8.26 6.41
N ALA A 21 -14.60 -6.98 6.69
CA ALA A 21 -14.64 -6.35 8.00
C ALA A 21 -13.30 -6.29 8.74
N ARG A 22 -13.20 -5.32 9.64
CA ARG A 22 -11.98 -5.03 10.44
C ARG A 22 -11.43 -6.25 11.21
N GLN A 23 -12.31 -7.15 11.64
CA GLN A 23 -11.92 -8.35 12.37
C GLN A 23 -11.08 -9.30 11.52
N ALA A 24 -11.49 -9.57 10.27
CA ALA A 24 -10.75 -10.46 9.37
C ALA A 24 -9.38 -9.87 9.01
N VAL A 25 -9.32 -8.55 8.77
CA VAL A 25 -8.06 -7.83 8.55
C VAL A 25 -7.11 -7.99 9.75
N ARG A 26 -7.62 -7.82 10.97
CA ARG A 26 -6.83 -7.97 12.19
C ARG A 26 -6.28 -9.40 12.34
N GLU A 27 -7.11 -10.41 12.10
CA GLU A 27 -6.69 -11.82 12.15
C GLU A 27 -5.60 -12.13 11.13
N GLU A 28 -5.70 -11.56 9.92
CA GLU A 28 -4.67 -11.69 8.90
C GLU A 28 -3.34 -11.07 9.33
N LEU A 29 -3.35 -9.86 9.90
CA LEU A 29 -2.14 -9.19 10.40
C LEU A 29 -1.50 -9.95 11.56
N GLU A 30 -2.29 -10.47 12.50
CA GLU A 30 -1.77 -11.29 13.61
C GLU A 30 -1.15 -12.60 13.11
N ARG A 31 -1.74 -13.23 12.08
CA ARG A 31 -1.13 -14.40 11.42
C ARG A 31 0.22 -14.05 10.78
N ARG A 32 0.33 -12.90 10.11
CA ARG A 32 1.60 -12.43 9.51
C ARG A 32 2.65 -12.16 10.58
N LYS A 33 2.29 -11.51 11.70
CA LYS A 33 3.20 -11.27 12.83
C LYS A 33 3.71 -12.57 13.45
N LYS A 34 2.83 -13.56 13.62
CA LYS A 34 3.22 -14.89 14.11
C LYS A 34 4.18 -15.57 13.13
N ALA A 35 3.86 -15.58 11.84
CA ALA A 35 4.73 -16.15 10.81
C ALA A 35 6.11 -15.48 10.82
N TYR A 36 6.17 -14.14 10.90
CA TYR A 36 7.43 -13.41 11.03
C TYR A 36 8.21 -13.78 12.29
N ALA A 37 7.55 -13.93 13.44
CA ALA A 37 8.22 -14.33 14.68
C ALA A 37 8.90 -15.71 14.56
N ASP A 38 8.26 -16.64 13.84
CA ASP A 38 8.71 -18.02 13.63
C ASP A 38 9.84 -18.13 12.58
N LEU A 39 10.12 -17.08 11.79
CA LEU A 39 11.19 -17.07 10.79
C LEU A 39 12.60 -17.13 11.41
N SER A 40 13.51 -17.79 10.70
CA SER A 40 14.94 -17.82 11.02
C SER A 40 15.65 -16.51 10.66
N GLY A 41 16.90 -16.34 11.12
CA GLY A 41 17.64 -15.07 11.02
C GLY A 41 17.75 -14.52 9.59
N ASP A 42 18.10 -15.38 8.63
CA ASP A 42 18.30 -14.98 7.23
C ASP A 42 16.97 -14.64 6.54
N GLU A 43 15.89 -15.33 6.89
CA GLU A 43 14.55 -15.06 6.33
C GLU A 43 13.96 -13.75 6.86
N LYS A 44 14.30 -13.36 8.09
CA LYS A 44 13.85 -12.10 8.69
C LYS A 44 14.47 -10.87 8.01
N GLU A 45 15.67 -10.99 7.45
CA GLU A 45 16.35 -9.88 6.76
C GLU A 45 15.58 -9.43 5.52
N PHE A 46 15.02 -10.37 4.76
CA PHE A 46 14.31 -10.08 3.51
C PHE A 46 12.81 -9.91 3.67
N TYR A 47 12.29 -10.04 4.90
CA TYR A 47 10.86 -9.94 5.17
C TYR A 47 10.34 -8.51 4.98
N ASP A 48 9.16 -8.37 4.37
CA ASP A 48 8.51 -7.06 4.24
C ASP A 48 7.85 -6.65 5.56
N LEU A 49 8.58 -5.89 6.39
CA LEU A 49 8.07 -5.44 7.69
C LEU A 49 6.81 -4.58 7.58
N GLU A 50 6.63 -3.87 6.47
CA GLU A 50 5.43 -3.08 6.18
C GLU A 50 4.16 -3.97 6.16
N SER A 51 4.28 -5.23 5.72
CA SER A 51 3.18 -6.19 5.67
C SER A 51 2.62 -6.58 7.04
N LEU A 52 3.32 -6.25 8.13
CA LEU A 52 2.89 -6.50 9.52
C LEU A 52 1.89 -5.46 10.03
N GLU A 53 1.82 -4.30 9.39
CA GLU A 53 0.94 -3.19 9.74
C GLU A 53 -0.02 -2.82 8.60
N ASN A 54 0.40 -3.03 7.35
CA ASN A 54 -0.43 -2.80 6.16
C ASN A 54 -0.89 -4.13 5.53
N PRO A 55 -2.21 -4.43 5.53
CA PRO A 55 -2.73 -5.66 4.92
C PRO A 55 -2.70 -5.64 3.39
N TYR A 56 -2.60 -4.46 2.76
CA TYR A 56 -2.67 -4.25 1.31
C TYR A 56 -1.26 -4.14 0.71
N SER A 57 -0.77 -5.17 0.02
CA SER A 57 0.59 -5.20 -0.53
C SER A 57 0.80 -4.27 -1.73
N ASP A 58 -0.27 -3.93 -2.44
CA ASP A 58 -0.32 -3.05 -3.60
C ASP A 58 -0.29 -1.55 -3.25
N SER A 59 -0.29 -1.20 -1.97
CA SER A 59 -0.26 0.19 -1.50
C SER A 59 1.02 0.45 -0.73
N ARG A 60 1.95 1.26 -1.27
CA ARG A 60 3.26 1.54 -0.65
C ARG A 60 3.74 2.96 -0.89
N ILE A 61 4.55 3.48 0.03
CA ILE A 61 5.46 4.60 -0.25
C ILE A 61 6.64 4.04 -1.04
N LEU A 62 6.77 4.44 -2.31
CA LEU A 62 7.86 3.96 -3.18
C LEU A 62 9.15 4.78 -3.03
N CYS A 63 9.03 6.07 -2.73
CA CYS A 63 10.16 6.98 -2.58
C CYS A 63 9.82 8.12 -1.62
N GLY A 64 10.83 8.59 -0.87
CA GLY A 64 10.72 9.72 0.04
C GLY A 64 10.66 9.31 1.51
N SER A 65 10.91 10.29 2.38
CA SER A 65 10.83 10.10 3.84
C SER A 65 9.39 10.26 4.33
N ALA A 66 8.97 9.37 5.25
CA ALA A 66 7.68 9.48 5.93
C ALA A 66 7.52 10.82 6.69
N ASP A 67 8.63 11.47 7.08
CA ASP A 67 8.62 12.76 7.77
C ASP A 67 8.49 13.97 6.84
N LYS A 68 8.47 13.77 5.52
CA LYS A 68 8.33 14.87 4.56
C LYS A 68 6.99 15.59 4.75
N GLU A 69 7.04 16.90 4.96
CA GLU A 69 5.84 17.73 4.96
C GLU A 69 5.27 17.87 3.55
N VAL A 70 3.97 17.58 3.42
CA VAL A 70 3.23 17.64 2.16
C VAL A 70 2.16 18.73 2.26
N GLN A 71 2.18 19.65 1.30
CA GLN A 71 1.18 20.73 1.16
C GLN A 71 0.49 20.70 -0.20
N CYS A 72 1.18 20.28 -1.25
CA CYS A 72 0.61 20.08 -2.58
C CYS A 72 0.87 18.65 -3.09
N ILE A 73 -0.18 18.00 -3.59
CA ILE A 73 -0.13 16.64 -4.13
C ILE A 73 -0.59 16.68 -5.58
N LEU A 74 0.15 16.03 -6.47
CA LEU A 74 -0.33 15.68 -7.80
C LEU A 74 -0.81 14.23 -7.76
N VAL A 75 -2.09 14.02 -8.05
CA VAL A 75 -2.74 12.71 -8.00
C VAL A 75 -3.10 12.28 -9.42
N GLY A 76 -2.85 11.02 -9.76
CA GLY A 76 -3.22 10.41 -11.03
C GLY A 76 -3.64 8.96 -10.85
N ILE A 77 -4.39 8.43 -11.82
CA ILE A 77 -4.66 6.99 -11.88
C ILE A 77 -3.35 6.25 -12.16
N ASP A 78 -2.70 6.67 -13.24
CA ASP A 78 -1.35 6.25 -13.61
C ASP A 78 -0.40 7.44 -13.40
N ILE A 79 0.63 7.24 -12.58
CA ILE A 79 1.78 8.14 -12.50
C ILE A 79 3.00 7.34 -12.98
N ASP A 80 3.30 7.48 -14.26
CA ASP A 80 4.46 6.86 -14.90
C ASP A 80 5.50 7.92 -15.25
N VAL A 81 6.44 7.57 -16.12
CA VAL A 81 7.56 8.45 -16.52
C VAL A 81 7.05 9.79 -17.05
N GLY A 82 5.96 9.82 -17.80
CA GLY A 82 5.39 11.05 -18.37
C GLY A 82 4.92 12.03 -17.30
N GLU A 83 4.17 11.55 -16.32
CA GLU A 83 3.62 12.36 -15.23
C GLU A 83 4.70 12.81 -14.26
N ILE A 84 5.74 11.98 -14.05
CA ILE A 84 6.92 12.37 -13.27
C ILE A 84 7.66 13.53 -13.97
N LEU A 85 7.88 13.44 -15.28
CA LEU A 85 8.52 14.52 -16.04
C LEU A 85 7.64 15.79 -16.10
N LEU A 86 6.32 15.63 -16.17
CA LEU A 86 5.38 16.75 -16.08
C LEU A 86 5.49 17.43 -14.71
N ALA A 87 5.50 16.66 -13.62
CA ALA A 87 5.65 17.19 -12.28
C ALA A 87 6.97 17.95 -12.11
N ASP A 88 8.08 17.37 -12.55
CA ASP A 88 9.39 18.05 -12.55
C ASP A 88 9.34 19.36 -13.33
N LYS A 89 8.71 19.36 -14.52
CA LYS A 89 8.57 20.57 -15.34
C LYS A 89 7.70 21.65 -14.68
N LEU A 90 6.65 21.25 -13.98
CA LEU A 90 5.79 22.17 -13.24
C LEU A 90 6.53 22.77 -12.04
N ILE A 91 7.29 21.93 -11.30
CA ILE A 91 8.19 22.37 -10.22
C ILE A 91 9.21 23.37 -10.75
N SER A 92 9.85 23.08 -11.89
CA SER A 92 10.82 23.97 -12.54
C SER A 92 10.22 25.33 -12.94
N LYS A 93 8.90 25.44 -13.07
CA LYS A 93 8.17 26.67 -13.41
C LYS A 93 7.57 27.36 -12.17
N GLY A 94 7.90 26.89 -10.96
CA GLY A 94 7.44 27.47 -9.70
C GLY A 94 6.12 26.90 -9.17
N THR A 95 5.59 25.83 -9.78
CA THR A 95 4.42 25.12 -9.21
C THR A 95 4.89 24.20 -8.11
N ARG A 96 4.45 24.43 -6.88
CA ARG A 96 4.79 23.53 -5.77
C ARG A 96 4.10 22.18 -5.95
N ILE A 97 4.87 21.10 -5.92
CA ILE A 97 4.40 19.71 -5.85
C ILE A 97 5.31 18.98 -4.85
N ASP A 98 4.76 18.53 -3.74
CA ASP A 98 5.51 17.87 -2.67
C ASP A 98 5.42 16.34 -2.76
N LEU A 99 4.34 15.83 -3.35
CA LEU A 99 4.04 14.40 -3.46
C LEU A 99 3.37 14.07 -4.80
N LEU A 100 3.76 12.95 -5.39
CA LEU A 100 3.02 12.28 -6.45
C LEU A 100 2.30 11.07 -5.86
N LEU A 101 1.01 10.92 -6.17
CA LEU A 101 0.19 9.79 -5.73
C LEU A 101 -0.40 9.10 -6.96
N SER A 102 -0.02 7.84 -7.16
CA SER A 102 -0.58 6.95 -8.18
C SER A 102 -1.67 6.09 -7.56
N HIS A 103 -2.77 5.87 -8.29
CA HIS A 103 -3.74 4.83 -7.92
C HIS A 103 -3.19 3.44 -8.25
N HIS A 104 -2.75 3.24 -9.51
CA HIS A 104 -2.17 1.98 -9.91
C HIS A 104 -0.80 1.78 -9.27
N PRO A 105 -0.51 0.57 -8.80
CA PRO A 105 0.75 0.28 -8.13
C PRO A 105 1.91 0.28 -9.12
N SER A 106 3.08 0.69 -8.64
CA SER A 106 4.35 0.63 -9.38
C SER A 106 5.45 0.07 -8.49
N GLY A 107 6.57 -0.35 -9.08
CA GLY A 107 7.73 -0.83 -8.34
C GLY A 107 7.40 -2.00 -7.40
N ARG A 108 7.78 -1.89 -6.11
CA ARG A 108 7.59 -2.96 -5.12
C ARG A 108 6.11 -3.30 -4.86
N ALA A 109 5.23 -2.29 -4.89
CA ALA A 109 3.80 -2.52 -4.73
C ALA A 109 3.22 -3.36 -5.87
N LEU A 110 3.65 -3.08 -7.11
CA LEU A 110 3.22 -3.85 -8.29
C LEU A 110 3.79 -5.27 -8.26
N ALA A 111 5.05 -5.42 -7.86
CA ALA A 111 5.71 -6.73 -7.77
C ALA A 111 4.97 -7.69 -6.81
N ASP A 112 4.29 -7.14 -5.79
CA ASP A 112 3.54 -7.92 -4.79
C ASP A 112 2.01 -7.81 -4.95
N LEU A 113 1.53 -7.31 -6.10
CA LEU A 113 0.10 -7.16 -6.40
C LEU A 113 -0.66 -8.50 -6.34
N TYR A 114 0.00 -9.61 -6.69
CA TYR A 114 -0.64 -10.92 -6.63
C TYR A 114 -1.05 -11.32 -5.21
N ALA A 115 -0.43 -10.77 -4.17
CA ALA A 115 -0.76 -11.10 -2.79
C ALA A 115 -2.16 -10.59 -2.38
N VAL A 116 -2.60 -9.42 -2.89
CA VAL A 116 -3.98 -8.94 -2.68
C VAL A 116 -5.02 -9.71 -3.51
N MET A 117 -4.62 -10.53 -4.50
CA MET A 117 -5.58 -11.37 -5.23
C MET A 117 -6.15 -12.50 -4.36
N LYS A 118 -5.40 -12.97 -3.35
CA LYS A 118 -5.92 -13.97 -2.40
C LYS A 118 -7.09 -13.43 -1.59
N MET A 119 -7.00 -12.17 -1.18
CA MET A 119 -8.08 -11.45 -0.50
C MET A 119 -9.35 -11.40 -1.34
N GLN A 120 -9.26 -11.30 -2.66
CA GLN A 120 -10.44 -11.31 -3.54
C GLN A 120 -11.22 -12.63 -3.43
N SER A 121 -10.55 -13.76 -3.19
CA SER A 121 -11.21 -15.05 -2.99
C SER A 121 -12.05 -15.06 -1.71
N ASP A 122 -11.51 -14.49 -0.63
CA ASP A 122 -12.25 -14.34 0.65
C ASP A 122 -13.47 -13.43 0.47
N ILE A 123 -13.31 -12.32 -0.26
CA ILE A 123 -14.40 -11.38 -0.55
C ILE A 123 -15.51 -12.07 -1.33
N LEU A 124 -15.18 -12.76 -2.43
CA LEU A 124 -16.16 -13.47 -3.24
C LEU A 124 -16.86 -14.58 -2.45
N ASN A 125 -16.16 -15.19 -1.49
CA ASN A 125 -16.74 -16.19 -0.60
C ASN A 125 -17.82 -15.65 0.32
N LEU A 126 -17.65 -14.42 0.82
CA LEU A 126 -18.70 -13.72 1.58
C LEU A 126 -19.98 -13.53 0.75
N TYR A 127 -19.85 -13.46 -0.57
CA TYR A 127 -20.97 -13.35 -1.52
C TYR A 127 -21.41 -14.69 -2.13
N GLY A 128 -21.00 -15.82 -1.53
CA GLY A 128 -21.50 -17.15 -1.89
C GLY A 128 -20.74 -17.86 -3.01
N VAL A 129 -19.62 -17.31 -3.48
CA VAL A 129 -18.73 -18.04 -4.40
C VAL A 129 -17.84 -18.99 -3.60
N PRO A 130 -17.94 -20.31 -3.78
CA PRO A 130 -17.13 -21.25 -3.01
C PRO A 130 -15.66 -21.12 -3.38
N ILE A 131 -14.79 -21.18 -2.37
CA ILE A 131 -13.34 -21.31 -2.57
C ILE A 131 -13.06 -22.79 -2.83
N ASN A 132 -13.05 -23.18 -4.10
CA ASN A 132 -12.67 -24.52 -4.51
C ASN A 132 -11.15 -24.54 -4.76
N ILE A 133 -10.46 -25.43 -4.05
CA ILE A 133 -9.01 -25.71 -4.21
C ILE A 133 -8.86 -26.91 -5.14
#